data_AF-A0A4U1FQ22-F1
#
_entry.id   AF-A0A4U1FQ22-F1
#
_cell.length_a   1.000
_cell.length_b   1.000
_cell.length_c   1.000
_cell.angle_alpha   90.00
_cell.angle_beta   90.00
_cell.angle_gamma   90.00
#
_symmetry.space_group_name_H-M   'P 1'
#
loop_
_entity.id
_entity.type
_entity.pdbx_description
1 polymer ?
#
loop_
_entity_poly.entity_id
_entity_poly.type
_entity_poly.pdbx_seq_one_letter_code
_entity_poly.pdbx_strand_id
1 'polypeptide(L)'
;NLKFPISINAEPCITLKGGRGNLYLYYIPRRDIKSLYFNIYVSFKSVNFPVRKEVICRGSDDDYSFCRALKGGKHSIRITLRIEYNTL
;
A
#
# COMPACT_ATOMS: atom_id res chain seq x y z
N ASN A 1 3.50 8.21 20.14
CA ASN A 1 3.83 6.76 20.09
C ASN A 1 2.85 6.03 19.20
N LEU A 2 3.22 5.70 17.96
CA LEU A 2 2.46 4.77 17.12
C LEU A 2 2.56 3.38 17.75
N LYS A 3 1.45 2.86 18.28
CA LYS A 3 1.38 1.55 18.95
C LYS A 3 1.57 0.38 17.96
N PHE A 4 1.45 0.66 16.66
CA PHE A 4 1.56 -0.31 15.57
C PHE A 4 2.60 0.17 14.54
N PRO A 5 3.46 -0.73 14.00
CA PRO A 5 4.50 -0.38 13.02
C PRO A 5 3.94 -0.01 11.65
N ILE A 6 2.63 -0.24 11.44
CA ILE A 6 1.88 0.04 10.21
C ILE A 6 0.53 0.66 10.59
N SER A 7 0.11 1.70 9.90
CA SER A 7 -1.24 2.26 9.96
C SER A 7 -1.77 2.46 8.54
N ILE A 8 -3.03 2.08 8.32
CA ILE A 8 -3.70 2.14 7.02
C ILE A 8 -5.00 2.90 7.24
N ASN A 9 -5.24 3.93 6.43
CA ASN A 9 -6.48 4.70 6.43
C ASN A 9 -6.98 4.89 5.00
N ALA A 10 -8.29 4.85 4.77
CA ALA A 10 -8.89 5.08 3.47
C ALA A 10 -9.89 6.25 3.57
N GLU A 11 -9.81 7.19 2.64
CA GLU A 11 -10.71 8.35 2.61
C GLU A 11 -11.23 8.62 1.19
N PRO A 12 -12.56 8.56 0.97
CA PRO A 12 -13.57 8.06 1.91
C PRO A 12 -13.40 6.56 2.19
N CYS A 13 -14.08 6.06 3.23
CA CYS A 13 -14.10 4.62 3.52
C CYS A 13 -14.57 3.83 2.29
N ILE A 14 -13.85 2.75 1.96
CA ILE A 14 -14.10 1.97 0.75
C ILE A 14 -15.49 1.35 0.83
N THR A 15 -16.29 1.54 -0.22
CA THR A 15 -17.59 0.89 -0.34
C THR A 15 -17.57 -0.19 -1.42
N LEU A 16 -18.43 -1.20 -1.27
CA LEU A 16 -18.58 -2.25 -2.28
C LEU A 16 -19.38 -1.82 -3.51
N LYS A 17 -19.79 -0.55 -3.64
CA LYS A 17 -20.65 -0.05 -4.74
C LYS A 17 -19.87 0.67 -5.84
N GLY A 18 -18.55 0.57 -5.80
CA GLY A 18 -17.67 1.38 -6.63
C GLY A 18 -17.42 2.76 -6.04
N GLY A 19 -16.31 3.37 -6.41
CA GLY A 19 -15.89 4.66 -5.88
C GLY A 19 -14.43 4.99 -6.13
N ARG A 20 -14.07 6.21 -5.72
CA ARG A 20 -12.70 6.74 -5.77
C ARG A 20 -12.31 7.25 -4.40
N GLY A 21 -11.05 7.07 -4.05
CA GLY A 21 -10.52 7.54 -2.78
C GLY A 21 -9.01 7.45 -2.70
N ASN A 22 -8.49 7.85 -1.55
CA ASN A 22 -7.08 7.76 -1.23
C ASN A 22 -6.86 6.75 -0.11
N LEU A 23 -5.91 5.85 -0.31
CA LEU A 23 -5.38 4.99 0.74
C LEU A 23 -4.08 5.62 1.27
N TYR A 24 -4.04 5.90 2.57
CA TYR A 24 -2.89 6.39 3.29
C TYR A 24 -2.26 5.25 4.09
N LEU A 25 -1.03 4.90 3.75
CA LEU A 25 -0.24 3.90 4.47
C LEU A 25 0.92 4.60 5.18
N TYR A 26 0.95 4.47 6.50
CA TYR A 26 2.05 4.91 7.34
C TYR A 26 2.84 3.70 7.81
N TYR A 27 4.12 3.63 7.46
CA TYR A 27 4.94 2.44 7.74
C TYR A 27 6.35 2.81 8.18
N ILE A 28 6.88 2.07 9.16
CA ILE A 28 8.30 2.12 9.54
C ILE A 28 9.01 0.89 8.95
N PRO A 29 9.85 1.06 7.92
CA PRO A 29 10.50 -0.06 7.24
C PRO A 29 11.51 -0.79 8.11
N ARG A 30 11.33 -2.11 8.22
CA ARG A 30 12.26 -3.02 8.91
C ARG A 30 13.42 -3.50 8.01
N ARG A 31 13.35 -3.22 6.72
CA ARG A 31 14.36 -3.49 5.67
C ARG A 31 14.32 -2.36 4.64
N ASP A 32 15.34 -2.25 3.81
CA ASP A 32 15.33 -1.33 2.67
C ASP A 32 14.15 -1.64 1.73
N ILE A 33 13.43 -0.62 1.27
CA ILE A 33 12.21 -0.78 0.47
C ILE A 33 12.39 -0.43 -1.00
N LYS A 34 13.64 -0.44 -1.50
CA LYS A 34 14.00 -0.12 -2.89
C LYS A 34 13.31 -1.01 -3.95
N SER A 35 12.89 -2.21 -3.55
CA SER A 35 12.19 -3.17 -4.42
C SER A 35 10.88 -3.63 -3.77
N LEU A 36 10.09 -2.68 -3.25
CA LEU A 36 8.82 -2.97 -2.61
C LEU A 36 7.76 -3.46 -3.60
N TYR A 37 7.13 -4.58 -3.27
CA TYR A 37 5.95 -5.09 -3.96
C TYR A 37 4.96 -5.70 -2.95
N PHE A 38 3.68 -5.71 -3.31
CA PHE A 38 2.61 -6.35 -2.56
C PHE A 38 2.05 -7.53 -3.34
N ASN A 39 1.88 -8.65 -2.66
CA ASN A 39 1.06 -9.75 -3.16
C ASN A 39 -0.33 -9.60 -2.54
N ILE A 40 -1.33 -9.37 -3.39
CA ILE A 40 -2.71 -9.14 -2.99
C ILE A 40 -3.49 -10.44 -3.19
N TYR A 41 -4.01 -10.95 -2.09
CA TYR A 41 -4.88 -12.13 -2.04
C TYR A 41 -6.30 -11.64 -1.78
N VAL A 42 -7.22 -11.92 -2.72
CA VAL A 42 -8.62 -11.50 -2.62
C VAL A 42 -9.52 -12.72 -2.70
N SER A 43 -10.54 -12.75 -1.85
CA SER A 43 -11.58 -13.77 -1.88
C SER A 43 -12.96 -13.13 -1.78
N PHE A 44 -13.94 -13.62 -2.55
CA PHE A 44 -15.33 -13.18 -2.47
C PHE A 44 -16.26 -14.39 -2.48
N LYS A 45 -17.16 -14.49 -1.50
CA LYS A 45 -18.12 -15.62 -1.38
C LYS A 45 -17.45 -16.99 -1.56
N SER A 46 -16.33 -17.23 -0.86
CA SER A 46 -15.54 -18.46 -0.91
C SER A 46 -14.84 -18.76 -2.24
N VAL A 47 -14.87 -17.85 -3.21
CA VAL A 47 -14.06 -17.91 -4.43
C VAL A 47 -12.76 -17.14 -4.19
N ASN A 48 -11.63 -17.82 -4.38
CA ASN A 48 -10.30 -17.21 -4.34
C ASN A 48 -9.92 -16.69 -5.73
N PHE A 49 -9.55 -15.42 -5.81
CA PHE A 49 -9.04 -14.83 -7.05
C PHE A 49 -7.54 -15.11 -7.20
N PRO A 50 -7.02 -15.12 -8.45
CA PRO A 50 -5.59 -15.19 -8.69
C PRO A 50 -4.83 -14.10 -7.94
N VAL A 51 -3.69 -14.47 -7.35
CA VAL A 51 -2.82 -13.54 -6.62
C VAL A 51 -2.38 -12.43 -7.57
N ARG A 52 -2.58 -11.17 -7.17
CA ARG A 52 -2.08 -10.01 -7.92
C ARG A 52 -0.81 -9.50 -7.28
N LYS A 53 0.26 -9.36 -8.07
CA LYS A 53 1.52 -8.77 -7.63
C LYS A 53 1.56 -7.31 -8.09
N GLU A 54 1.46 -6.39 -7.15
CA GLU A 54 1.58 -4.95 -7.38
C GLU A 54 2.98 -4.49 -7.00
N VAL A 55 3.75 -4.02 -7.99
CA VAL A 55 5.10 -3.49 -7.76
C VAL A 55 5.00 -2.00 -7.48
N ILE A 56 5.49 -1.57 -6.32
CA ILE A 56 5.42 -0.17 -5.87
C ILE A 56 6.75 0.55 -6.09
N CYS A 57 7.86 -0.15 -5.93
CA CYS A 57 9.20 0.35 -6.22
C CYS A 57 9.93 -0.64 -7.12
N ARG A 58 10.33 -0.19 -8.30
CA ARG A 58 11.18 -0.86 -9.29
C ARG A 58 12.66 -0.50 -9.10
N GLY A 59 12.98 0.44 -8.21
CA GLY A 59 14.35 0.85 -7.90
C GLY A 59 14.40 2.09 -7.00
N SER A 60 15.61 2.63 -6.78
CA SER A 60 15.80 3.85 -5.99
C SER A 60 15.40 5.14 -6.71
N ASP A 61 15.34 5.13 -8.04
CA ASP A 61 14.95 6.29 -8.86
C ASP A 61 13.51 6.20 -9.36
N ASP A 62 12.67 5.46 -8.64
CA ASP A 62 11.26 5.33 -8.99
C ASP A 62 10.45 6.56 -8.60
N ASP A 63 9.23 6.64 -9.13
CA ASP A 63 8.31 7.80 -9.06
C ASP A 63 8.00 8.24 -7.62
N TYR A 64 8.11 7.31 -6.66
CA TYR A 64 7.83 7.56 -5.27
C TYR A 64 9.10 7.86 -4.46
N SER A 65 9.14 9.05 -3.84
CA SER A 65 10.24 9.50 -2.99
C SER A 65 10.59 8.52 -1.86
N PHE A 66 9.63 7.72 -1.41
CA PHE A 66 9.85 6.72 -0.37
C PHE A 66 10.60 5.47 -0.85
N CYS A 67 10.71 5.20 -2.15
CA CYS A 67 11.48 4.06 -2.66
C CYS A 67 12.99 4.16 -2.33
N ARG A 68 13.46 5.35 -1.94
CA ARG A 68 14.83 5.58 -1.44
C ARG A 68 15.00 5.30 0.05
N ALA A 69 13.93 5.00 0.77
CA ALA A 69 13.99 4.81 2.21
C ALA A 69 14.74 3.54 2.61
N LEU A 70 15.62 3.68 3.61
CA LEU A 70 16.48 2.62 4.14
C LEU A 70 15.90 2.03 5.43
N LYS A 71 16.35 0.82 5.77
CA LYS A 71 16.04 0.11 7.01
C LYS A 71 16.24 1.00 8.23
N GLY A 72 15.24 1.03 9.12
CA GLY A 72 15.36 1.71 10.41
C GLY A 72 15.48 3.24 10.29
N GLY A 73 15.20 3.81 9.12
CA GLY A 73 15.17 5.25 8.93
C GLY A 73 14.28 5.91 9.98
N LYS A 74 14.76 7.01 10.57
CA LYS A 74 14.06 7.83 11.59
C LYS A 74 12.68 8.35 11.14
N HIS A 75 12.26 8.07 9.91
CA HIS A 75 11.12 8.68 9.24
C HIS A 75 10.05 7.62 8.97
N SER A 76 8.85 7.86 9.49
CA SER A 76 7.66 7.18 9.01
C SER A 76 7.43 7.55 7.56
N ILE A 77 7.16 6.56 6.73
CA ILE A 77 6.84 6.78 5.33
C ILE A 77 5.34 6.94 5.23
N ARG A 78 4.88 8.01 4.57
CA ARG A 78 3.49 8.16 4.14
C ARG A 78 3.39 7.83 2.66
N ILE A 79 2.64 6.80 2.33
CA ILE A 79 2.30 6.41 0.97
C ILE A 79 0.85 6.81 0.73
N THR A 80 0.60 7.53 -0.35
CA THR A 80 -0.76 7.86 -0.81
C THR A 80 -1.01 7.14 -2.12
N LEU A 81 -1.92 6.16 -2.10
CA LEU A 81 -2.35 5.44 -3.29
C LEU A 81 -3.74 5.94 -3.68
N ARG A 82 -3.90 6.39 -4.92
CA ARG A 82 -5.23 6.62 -5.49
C ARG A 82 -5.82 5.27 -5.84
N ILE A 83 -7.01 5.00 -5.30
CA ILE A 83 -7.74 3.77 -5.59
C ILE A 83 -9.04 4.12 -6.31
N GLU A 84 -9.29 3.39 -7.38
CA GLU A 84 -10.55 3.38 -8.10
C GLU A 84 -11.03 1.93 -8.12
N TYR A 85 -12.24 1.72 -7.64
CA TYR A 85 -12.85 0.41 -7.57
C TYR A 85 -14.21 0.51 -8.23
N ASN A 86 -14.51 -0.45 -9.10
CA ASN A 86 -15.78 -0.56 -9.79
C ASN A 86 -16.48 -1.83 -9.31
N THR A 87 -17.78 -1.74 -9.13
CA THR A 87 -18.63 -2.94 -9.10
C THR A 87 -18.72 -3.53 -10.49
N LEU A 88 -18.58 -4.85 -10.57
CA LEU A 88 -19.06 -5.64 -11.70
C LEU A 88 -20.58 -5.56 -11.79
#